data_AF-A0A143YRM2-F1
#
_entry.id   AF-A0A143YRM2-F1
#
_cell.length_a   1.000
_cell.length_b   1.000
_cell.length_c   1.000
_cell.angle_alpha   90.00
_cell.angle_beta   90.00
_cell.angle_gamma   90.00
#
_symmetry.space_group_name_H-M   'P 1'
#
loop_
_entity.id
_entity.type
_entity.pdbx_description
1 polymer ?
#
loop_
_entity_poly.entity_id
_entity_poly.type
_entity_poly.pdbx_seq_one_letter_code
_entity_poly.pdbx_strand_id
1 'polypeptide(L)'
;MCIDDFALCRRVDYGTIMVDSQSHKIIDKIHSRTIDDVAAWLKLYPHLTIVSRDGATLYKNAVIEANPNIQHVSDRFHLLKNLTDYAKKAIQGLLPSKIILAPPEDTIEIPINKAIEHYTDFDRNKLVKVQEVNAPSVNTFEN
;
A
#
# COMPACT_ATOMS: atom_id res chain seq x y z
N MET A 1 2.82 -14.21 -15.94
CA MET A 1 2.23 -14.73 -14.68
C MET A 1 2.90 -14.04 -13.51
N CYS A 2 2.16 -13.75 -12.44
CA CYS A 2 2.68 -13.32 -11.15
C CYS A 2 2.48 -14.41 -10.10
N ILE A 3 3.46 -14.58 -9.22
CA ILE A 3 3.43 -15.50 -8.08
C ILE A 3 3.66 -14.68 -6.80
N ASP A 4 2.79 -14.86 -5.81
CA ASP A 4 2.90 -14.17 -4.52
C ASP A 4 2.36 -15.06 -3.38
N ASP A 5 2.67 -14.67 -2.15
CA ASP A 5 2.08 -15.24 -0.95
C ASP A 5 0.66 -14.71 -0.74
N PHE A 6 -0.28 -15.59 -0.36
CA PHE A 6 -1.58 -15.18 0.14
C PHE A 6 -1.83 -15.77 1.53
N ALA A 7 -2.43 -14.99 2.42
CA ALA A 7 -2.75 -15.45 3.76
C ALA A 7 -4.05 -16.24 3.76
N LEU A 8 -4.01 -17.50 4.20
CA LEU A 8 -5.19 -18.31 4.53
C LEU A 8 -5.72 -17.92 5.91
N CYS A 9 -4.81 -17.83 6.88
CA CYS A 9 -5.07 -17.28 8.20
C CYS A 9 -3.95 -16.30 8.53
N ARG A 10 -4.33 -15.03 8.72
CA ARG A 10 -3.38 -13.93 8.86
C ARG A 10 -2.36 -14.24 9.97
N ARG A 11 -1.05 -14.22 9.63
CA ARG A 11 0.10 -14.51 10.51
C ARG A 11 0.23 -15.97 11.00
N VAL A 12 -0.60 -16.88 10.50
CA VAL A 12 -0.55 -18.30 10.89
C VAL A 12 -0.21 -19.17 9.68
N ASP A 13 -0.97 -18.99 8.61
CA ASP A 13 -0.93 -19.88 7.46
C ASP A 13 -1.01 -19.10 6.15
N TYR A 14 -0.17 -19.49 5.22
CA TYR A 14 0.06 -18.83 3.95
C TYR A 14 0.19 -19.87 2.86
N GLY A 15 -0.42 -19.59 1.71
CA GLY A 15 -0.24 -20.35 0.48
C GLY A 15 0.35 -19.47 -0.63
N THR A 16 0.45 -20.06 -1.82
CA THR A 16 0.90 -19.38 -3.03
C THR A 16 -0.28 -19.10 -3.95
N ILE A 17 -0.35 -17.87 -4.48
CA ILE A 17 -1.35 -17.48 -5.47
C ILE A 17 -0.69 -17.23 -6.82
N MET A 18 -1.32 -17.75 -7.87
CA MET A 18 -0.91 -17.58 -9.26
C MET A 18 -1.89 -16.62 -9.92
N VAL A 19 -1.38 -15.52 -10.47
CA VAL A 19 -2.19 -14.47 -11.08
C VAL A 19 -1.73 -14.24 -12.51
N ASP A 20 -2.68 -14.09 -13.43
CA ASP A 20 -2.35 -13.67 -14.77
C ASP A 20 -1.95 -12.18 -14.78
N SER A 21 -0.76 -11.90 -15.27
CA SER A 21 -0.16 -10.56 -15.19
C SER A 21 -0.86 -9.54 -16.10
N GLN A 22 -1.60 -9.98 -17.11
CA GLN A 22 -2.25 -9.11 -18.09
C GLN A 22 -3.72 -8.84 -17.74
N SER A 23 -4.47 -9.89 -17.37
CA SER A 23 -5.90 -9.81 -17.04
C SER A 23 -6.16 -9.57 -15.56
N HIS A 24 -5.13 -9.66 -14.71
CA HIS A 24 -5.23 -9.56 -13.24
C HIS A 24 -6.18 -10.59 -12.61
N LYS A 25 -6.44 -11.70 -13.32
CA LYS A 25 -7.28 -12.78 -12.82
C LYS A 25 -6.45 -13.82 -12.10
N ILE A 26 -7.02 -14.37 -11.03
CA ILE A 26 -6.45 -15.52 -10.34
C ILE A 26 -6.49 -16.70 -11.29
N ILE A 27 -5.33 -17.30 -11.55
CA ILE A 27 -5.18 -18.55 -12.29
C ILE A 27 -5.45 -19.71 -11.32
N ASP A 28 -4.76 -19.71 -10.18
CA ASP A 28 -4.90 -20.76 -9.18
C ASP A 28 -4.38 -20.33 -7.79
N LYS A 29 -4.68 -21.13 -6.77
CA LYS A 29 -4.20 -20.98 -5.39
C LYS A 29 -3.76 -22.34 -4.86
N ILE A 30 -2.54 -22.40 -4.36
CA ILE A 30 -1.97 -23.58 -3.73
C ILE A 30 -1.90 -23.33 -2.23
N HIS A 31 -2.45 -24.24 -1.41
CA HIS A 31 -2.36 -24.16 0.05
C HIS A 31 -1.03 -24.70 0.56
N SER A 32 0.07 -24.21 -0.03
CA SER A 32 1.44 -24.57 0.31
C SER A 32 2.36 -23.45 -0.14
N ARG A 33 3.54 -23.40 0.48
CA ARG A 33 4.67 -22.58 0.06
C ARG A 33 5.94 -23.41 -0.07
N THR A 34 5.86 -24.73 -0.24
CA THR A 34 7.08 -25.52 -0.46
C THR A 34 7.60 -25.29 -1.87
N ILE A 35 8.91 -25.47 -2.05
CA ILE A 35 9.54 -25.38 -3.38
C ILE A 35 8.94 -26.45 -4.30
N ASP A 36 8.84 -27.68 -3.81
CA ASP A 36 8.37 -28.84 -4.54
C ASP A 36 6.94 -28.65 -5.07
N ASP A 37 6.01 -28.18 -4.22
CA ASP A 37 4.60 -28.00 -4.61
C ASP A 37 4.45 -26.91 -5.68
N VAL A 38 5.17 -25.80 -5.51
CA VAL A 38 5.14 -24.69 -6.47
C VAL A 38 5.80 -25.10 -7.79
N ALA A 39 6.94 -25.81 -7.73
CA ALA A 39 7.63 -26.30 -8.90
C ALA A 39 6.78 -27.33 -9.67
N ALA A 40 6.12 -28.25 -8.97
CA ALA A 40 5.19 -29.21 -9.56
C ALA A 40 4.05 -28.52 -10.31
N TRP A 41 3.47 -27.47 -9.71
CA TRP A 41 2.42 -26.69 -10.36
C TRP A 41 2.93 -25.95 -11.60
N LEU A 42 4.11 -25.33 -11.53
CA LEU A 42 4.71 -24.62 -12.66
C LEU A 42 5.03 -25.54 -13.85
N LYS A 43 5.40 -26.80 -13.58
CA LYS A 43 5.64 -27.82 -14.62
C LYS A 43 4.39 -28.15 -15.45
N LEU A 44 3.19 -27.84 -14.96
CA LEU A 44 1.94 -27.98 -15.72
C LEU A 44 1.83 -26.96 -16.86
N TYR A 45 2.64 -25.89 -16.84
CA TYR A 45 2.63 -24.81 -17.82
C TYR A 45 3.97 -24.73 -18.58
N PRO A 46 4.29 -25.70 -19.47
CA PRO A 46 5.58 -25.76 -20.15
C PRO A 46 5.86 -24.57 -21.08
N HIS A 47 4.82 -23.85 -21.51
CA HIS A 47 4.91 -22.66 -22.35
C HIS A 47 5.06 -21.36 -21.55
N LEU A 48 5.12 -21.43 -20.21
CA LEU A 48 5.37 -20.26 -19.39
C LEU A 48 6.80 -19.77 -19.61
N THR A 49 6.94 -18.52 -20.05
CA THR A 49 8.25 -17.91 -20.34
C THR A 49 8.67 -16.87 -19.32
N ILE A 50 7.71 -16.20 -18.68
CA ILE A 50 7.97 -15.08 -17.77
C ILE A 50 7.15 -15.22 -16.50
N VAL A 51 7.84 -15.14 -15.37
CA VAL A 51 7.27 -15.10 -14.02
C VAL A 51 7.69 -13.81 -13.32
N SER A 52 6.70 -13.02 -12.94
CA SER A 52 6.85 -11.96 -11.94
C SER A 52 6.74 -12.58 -10.55
N ARG A 53 7.67 -12.28 -9.65
CA ARG A 53 7.65 -12.79 -8.28
C ARG A 53 8.02 -11.73 -7.27
N ASP A 54 7.65 -11.96 -6.02
CA ASP A 54 8.24 -11.24 -4.90
C ASP A 54 9.75 -11.55 -4.79
N GLY A 55 10.46 -10.79 -3.96
CA GLY A 55 11.91 -10.95 -3.78
C GLY A 55 12.33 -12.29 -3.16
N ALA A 56 11.40 -13.18 -2.78
CA ALA A 56 11.71 -14.37 -2.00
C ALA A 56 12.54 -15.41 -2.77
N THR A 57 13.53 -15.97 -2.08
CA THR A 57 14.39 -17.05 -2.60
C THR A 57 13.59 -18.32 -2.90
N LEU A 58 12.49 -18.54 -2.17
CA LEU A 58 11.63 -19.70 -2.34
C LEU A 58 11.08 -19.81 -3.76
N TYR A 59 10.43 -18.74 -4.24
CA TYR A 59 9.88 -18.69 -5.59
C TYR A 59 10.96 -18.67 -6.67
N LYS A 60 12.13 -18.07 -6.38
CA LYS A 60 13.29 -18.19 -7.27
C LYS A 60 13.65 -19.67 -7.47
N ASN A 61 13.80 -20.42 -6.39
CA ASN A 61 14.20 -21.82 -6.45
C ASN A 61 13.13 -22.70 -7.11
N ALA A 62 11.85 -22.49 -6.78
CA ALA A 62 10.76 -23.24 -7.37
C ALA A 62 10.64 -23.03 -8.89
N VAL A 63 10.82 -21.78 -9.35
CA VAL A 63 10.82 -21.48 -10.80
C VAL A 63 12.02 -22.10 -11.50
N ILE A 64 13.23 -22.03 -10.91
CA ILE A 64 14.44 -22.67 -11.46
C ILE A 64 14.25 -24.19 -11.56
N GLU A 65 13.68 -24.81 -10.54
CA GLU A 65 13.41 -26.26 -10.52
C GLU A 65 12.33 -26.66 -11.55
N ALA A 66 11.33 -25.81 -11.76
CA ALA A 66 10.29 -26.06 -12.76
C ALA A 66 10.83 -25.97 -14.18
N ASN A 67 11.51 -24.87 -14.50
CA ASN A 67 12.17 -24.67 -15.78
C ASN A 67 13.18 -23.50 -15.67
N PRO A 68 14.49 -23.76 -15.77
CA PRO A 68 15.52 -22.73 -15.63
C PRO A 68 15.51 -21.68 -16.75
N ASN A 69 14.79 -21.92 -17.84
CA ASN A 69 14.64 -20.96 -18.94
C ASN A 69 13.54 -19.92 -18.70
N ILE A 70 12.75 -20.05 -17.63
CA ILE A 70 11.75 -19.04 -17.27
C ILE A 70 12.47 -17.76 -16.82
N GLN A 71 12.14 -16.65 -17.47
CA GLN A 71 12.65 -15.35 -17.09
C GLN A 71 11.98 -14.87 -15.79
N HIS A 72 12.82 -14.46 -14.83
CA HIS A 72 12.35 -13.86 -13.59
C HIS A 72 12.25 -12.34 -13.72
N VAL A 73 11.09 -11.81 -13.36
CA VAL A 73 10.84 -10.37 -13.27
C VAL A 73 10.49 -10.04 -11.82
N SER A 74 11.01 -8.93 -11.31
CA SER A 74 10.63 -8.44 -9.99
C SER A 74 9.26 -7.78 -10.05
N ASP A 75 8.40 -8.15 -9.10
CA ASP A 75 7.10 -7.54 -8.98
C ASP A 75 7.19 -6.04 -8.64
N ARG A 76 6.41 -5.23 -9.35
CA ARG A 76 6.43 -3.76 -9.25
C ARG A 76 5.96 -3.25 -7.90
N PHE A 77 4.94 -3.89 -7.31
CA PHE A 77 4.42 -3.48 -6.01
C PHE A 77 5.49 -3.67 -4.95
N HIS A 78 6.14 -4.85 -4.95
CA HIS A 78 7.21 -5.16 -4.01
C HIS A 78 8.41 -4.23 -4.16
N LEU A 79 8.81 -3.88 -5.40
CA LEU A 79 9.87 -2.89 -5.63
C LEU A 79 9.54 -1.52 -5.04
N LEU A 80 8.35 -0.98 -5.33
CA LEU A 80 7.94 0.34 -4.84
C LEU A 80 7.77 0.34 -3.32
N LYS A 81 7.18 -0.73 -2.76
CA LYS A 81 6.98 -0.90 -1.33
C LYS A 81 8.30 -0.90 -0.57
N ASN A 82 9.26 -1.71 -1.05
CA ASN A 82 10.59 -1.78 -0.46
C ASN A 82 11.31 -0.44 -0.51
N LEU A 83 11.32 0.23 -1.68
CA LEU A 83 11.94 1.55 -1.82
C LEU A 83 11.35 2.56 -0.83
N THR A 84 10.03 2.62 -0.75
CA THR A 84 9.32 3.56 0.14
C THR A 84 9.62 3.27 1.61
N ASP A 85 9.66 1.98 2.00
CA ASP A 85 9.97 1.59 3.37
C ASP A 85 11.41 1.92 3.77
N TYR A 86 12.37 1.72 2.86
CA TYR A 86 13.76 2.10 3.10
C TYR A 86 13.93 3.62 3.17
N ALA A 87 13.31 4.37 2.25
CA ALA A 87 13.33 5.83 2.28
C ALA A 87 12.73 6.37 3.58
N LYS A 88 11.60 5.82 4.02
CA LYS A 88 10.96 6.17 5.29
C LYS A 88 11.90 5.93 6.47
N LYS A 89 12.54 4.76 6.55
CA LYS A 89 13.51 4.45 7.62
C LYS A 89 14.69 5.41 7.62
N ALA A 90 15.22 5.74 6.45
CA ALA A 90 16.33 6.68 6.33
C ALA A 90 15.94 8.08 6.83
N ILE A 91 14.79 8.60 6.39
CA ILE A 91 14.28 9.91 6.84
C ILE A 91 14.02 9.90 8.35
N GLN A 92 13.44 8.82 8.89
CA GLN A 92 13.21 8.67 10.34
C GLN A 92 14.51 8.62 11.14
N GLY A 93 15.61 8.11 10.57
CA GLY A 93 16.92 8.13 11.19
C GLY A 93 17.61 9.51 11.15
N LEU A 94 17.23 10.36 10.19
CA LEU A 94 17.79 11.71 10.02
C LEU A 94 17.02 12.77 10.82
N LEU A 95 15.70 12.61 10.97
CA LEU A 95 14.87 13.57 11.67
C LEU A 95 14.88 13.33 13.19
N PRO A 96 14.87 14.41 14.01
CA PRO A 96 14.69 14.27 15.44
C PRO A 96 13.28 13.72 15.73
N SER A 97 13.17 12.92 16.80
CA SER A 97 11.89 12.34 17.25
C SER A 97 10.87 13.39 17.70
N LYS A 98 11.31 14.62 17.97
CA LYS A 98 10.48 15.80 18.19
C LYS A 98 10.96 16.94 17.29
N ILE A 99 10.06 17.43 16.45
CA ILE A 99 10.25 18.70 15.73
C ILE A 99 9.50 19.76 16.54
N ILE A 100 10.24 20.65 17.19
CA ILE A 100 9.64 21.82 17.85
C ILE A 100 9.39 22.84 16.74
N LEU A 101 8.12 22.99 16.35
CA LEU A 101 7.71 24.11 15.51
C LEU A 101 7.72 25.35 16.38
N ALA A 102 8.53 26.33 16.03
CA ALA A 102 8.38 27.67 16.60
C ALA A 102 6.93 28.14 16.32
N PRO A 103 6.29 28.85 17.25
CA PRO A 103 5.06 29.56 16.93
C PRO A 103 5.33 30.41 15.68
N PRO A 104 4.40 30.46 14.71
CA PRO A 104 4.58 31.34 13.55
C PRO A 104 4.84 32.76 14.06
N GLU A 105 6.03 33.30 13.77
CA GLU A 105 6.44 34.66 14.19
C GLU A 105 5.52 35.73 13.58
N ASP A 106 4.82 35.39 12.49
CA ASP A 106 3.78 36.20 11.88
C ASP A 106 2.53 35.34 11.61
N THR A 107 1.59 35.31 12.55
CA THR A 107 0.19 34.98 12.20
C THR A 107 -0.34 36.07 11.29
N ILE A 108 -0.20 35.90 9.98
CA ILE A 108 -1.03 36.61 9.02
C ILE A 108 -2.46 36.11 9.25
N GLU A 109 -3.30 36.92 9.88
CA GLU A 109 -4.74 36.69 9.87
C GLU A 109 -5.22 36.73 8.42
N ILE A 110 -5.34 35.57 7.79
CA ILE A 110 -5.98 35.47 6.49
C ILE A 110 -7.49 35.58 6.76
N PRO A 111 -8.18 36.65 6.32
CA PRO A 111 -9.63 36.73 6.46
C PRO A 111 -10.24 35.52 5.77
N ILE A 112 -11.04 34.76 6.52
CA ILE A 112 -11.63 33.47 6.14
C ILE A 112 -12.26 33.51 4.74
N ASN A 113 -12.83 34.67 4.36
CA ASN A 113 -13.47 34.91 3.08
C ASN A 113 -12.53 34.73 1.88
N LYS A 114 -11.22 34.99 2.02
CA LYS A 114 -10.22 34.79 0.96
C LYS A 114 -9.78 33.33 0.83
N ALA A 115 -9.87 32.55 1.91
CA ALA A 115 -9.49 31.13 1.88
C ALA A 115 -10.56 30.30 1.15
N ILE A 116 -11.84 30.64 1.29
CA ILE A 116 -12.98 29.88 0.77
C ILE A 116 -13.01 29.80 -0.77
N GLU A 117 -12.45 30.78 -1.49
CA GLU A 117 -12.43 30.80 -2.96
C GLU A 117 -11.56 29.70 -3.59
N HIS A 118 -10.61 29.14 -2.85
CA HIS A 118 -9.64 28.16 -3.38
C HIS A 118 -9.94 26.71 -2.98
N TYR A 119 -11.02 26.45 -2.24
CA TYR A 119 -11.37 25.10 -1.78
C TYR A 119 -12.43 24.44 -2.65
N THR A 120 -12.34 23.11 -2.76
CA THR A 120 -13.36 22.30 -3.39
C THR A 120 -14.68 22.38 -2.63
N ASP A 121 -15.81 22.16 -3.32
CA ASP A 121 -17.15 22.24 -2.72
C ASP A 121 -17.33 21.34 -1.48
N PHE A 122 -16.60 20.22 -1.44
CA PHE A 122 -16.60 19.30 -0.32
C PHE A 122 -15.99 19.92 0.95
N ASP A 123 -14.87 20.63 0.80
CA ASP A 123 -14.17 21.28 1.91
C ASP A 123 -14.92 22.51 2.42
N ARG A 124 -15.63 23.23 1.53
CA ARG A 124 -16.49 24.37 1.91
C ARG A 124 -17.59 23.95 2.89
N ASN A 125 -18.28 22.84 2.61
CA ASN A 125 -19.36 22.33 3.46
C ASN A 125 -18.87 21.89 4.86
N LYS A 126 -17.62 21.43 4.94
CA LYS A 126 -17.02 21.04 6.22
C LYS A 126 -16.69 22.27 7.08
N LEU A 127 -16.21 23.35 6.46
CA LEU A 127 -15.86 24.60 7.15
C LEU A 127 -17.10 25.35 7.66
N VAL A 128 -18.18 25.40 6.88
CA VAL A 128 -19.45 26.02 7.31
C VAL A 128 -20.03 25.29 8.53
N LYS A 129 -20.02 23.95 8.54
CA LYS A 129 -20.47 23.17 9.70
C LYS A 129 -19.65 23.42 10.97
N VAL A 130 -18.35 23.70 10.85
CA VAL A 130 -17.51 24.05 12.01
C VAL A 130 -17.88 25.43 12.57
N GLN A 131 -18.37 26.36 11.75
CA GLN A 131 -18.89 27.65 12.24
C GLN A 131 -20.23 27.50 12.97
N GLU A 132 -21.14 26.66 12.48
CA GLU A 132 -22.43 26.42 13.14
C GLU A 132 -22.28 25.75 14.51
N VAL A 133 -21.32 24.82 14.64
CA VAL A 133 -21.06 24.11 15.91
C VAL A 133 -20.41 25.00 16.97
N ASN A 134 -19.71 26.06 16.56
CA ASN A 134 -19.04 27.00 17.46
C ASN A 134 -19.86 28.27 17.76
N ALA A 135 -21.10 28.36 17.26
CA ALA A 135 -21.99 29.45 17.63
C ALA A 135 -22.45 29.27 19.10
N PRO A 136 -22.29 30.27 19.98
CA PRO A 136 -22.72 30.15 21.37
C PRO A 136 -24.24 29.95 21.45
N SER A 137 -24.69 28.95 22.21
CA SER A 137 -26.10 28.72 22.51
C SER A 137 -26.66 29.92 23.27
N VAL A 138 -27.57 30.66 22.64
CA VAL A 138 -28.33 31.74 23.29
C VAL A 138 -29.29 31.10 24.29
N ASN A 139 -28.92 31.08 25.57
CA ASN A 139 -29.84 30.74 26.66
C ASN A 139 -30.80 31.92 26.89
N THR A 140 -32.05 31.77 26.46
CA THR A 140 -33.15 32.65 26.89
C THR A 140 -33.76 32.11 28.18
N PHE A 141 -33.45 32.74 29.31
CA PHE A 141 -34.30 32.75 30.49
C PHE A 141 -34.67 34.21 30.76
N GLU A 142 -35.90 34.59 30.40
CA GLU A 142 -36.55 35.83 30.86
C GLU A 142 -37.18 35.59 32.25
N ASN A 143 -37.19 36.66 33.05
CA ASN A 143 -37.73 36.76 34.42
C ASN A 143 -39.22 36.47 34.53
#